data_AF-A0A378AIH2-F1
#
_entry.id   AF-A0A378AIH2-F1
#
_cell.length_a   1.000
_cell.length_b   1.000
_cell.length_c   1.000
_cell.angle_alpha   90.00
_cell.angle_beta   90.00
_cell.angle_gamma   90.00
#
_symmetry.space_group_name_H-M   'P 1'
#
loop_
_entity.id
_entity.type
_entity.pdbx_description
1 polymer ?
#
loop_
_entity_poly.entity_id
_entity_poly.type
_entity_poly.pdbx_seq_one_letter_code
_entity_poly.pdbx_strand_id
1 'polypeptide(L)'
;MLYAVTSAANNNGSAFAGLGAATPFWNLLLAFCMLVGRFAVIIPVMAIAGSLVAKKIQPASPGTLATHDALFIGLLIGTVLLVGALTFIPALALGPLAEHFSLL
;
A
#
# COMPACT_ATOMS: atom_id res chain seq x y z
N MET A 1 -3.14 -1.76 -17.48
CA MET A 1 -3.16 -0.39 -16.91
C MET A 1 -3.12 -0.38 -15.39
N LEU A 2 -4.01 -1.13 -14.70
CA LEU A 2 -4.03 -1.24 -13.22
C LEU A 2 -2.65 -1.46 -12.60
N TYR A 3 -1.89 -2.45 -13.10
CA TYR A 3 -0.55 -2.74 -12.59
C TYR A 3 0.44 -1.56 -12.71
N ALA A 4 0.40 -0.82 -13.82
CA ALA A 4 1.33 0.29 -14.05
C ALA A 4 1.10 1.44 -13.07
N VAL A 5 -0.15 1.85 -12.86
CA VAL A 5 -0.49 2.91 -11.89
C VAL A 5 -0.28 2.47 -10.46
N THR A 6 -0.61 1.21 -10.11
CA THR A 6 -0.35 0.66 -8.77
C THR A 6 1.15 0.61 -8.48
N SER A 7 1.96 0.12 -9.41
CA SER A 7 3.43 0.06 -9.25
C SER A 7 4.03 1.46 -9.09
N ALA A 8 3.61 2.42 -9.91
CA ALA A 8 4.07 3.81 -9.83
C ALA A 8 3.67 4.48 -8.51
N ALA A 9 2.39 4.38 -8.11
CA ALA A 9 1.89 4.97 -6.86
C ALA A 9 2.50 4.33 -5.60
N ASN A 10 2.90 3.05 -5.67
CA ASN A 10 3.60 2.36 -4.57
C ASN A 10 5.12 2.37 -4.72
N ASN A 11 5.66 3.13 -5.69
CA ASN A 11 7.09 3.27 -5.94
C ASN A 11 7.86 1.93 -6.08
N ASN A 12 7.23 0.89 -6.64
CA ASN A 12 7.85 -0.43 -6.84
C ASN A 12 8.81 -0.43 -8.04
N GLY A 13 8.34 0.08 -9.19
CA GLY A 13 9.11 0.14 -10.43
C GLY A 13 8.95 -1.07 -11.36
N SER A 14 8.26 -2.12 -10.92
CA SER A 14 7.88 -3.24 -11.80
C SER A 14 6.84 -2.84 -12.86
N ALA A 15 6.86 -3.51 -14.01
CA ALA A 15 5.87 -3.32 -15.07
C ALA A 15 5.59 -4.62 -15.83
N PHE A 16 4.37 -4.80 -16.34
CA PHE A 16 4.05 -5.89 -17.29
C PHE A 16 4.65 -5.69 -18.69
N ALA A 17 5.22 -4.51 -18.97
CA ALA A 17 5.89 -4.14 -20.23
C ALA A 17 5.06 -4.20 -21.53
N GLY A 18 3.86 -4.78 -21.53
CA GLY A 18 2.93 -4.74 -22.67
C GLY A 18 2.22 -3.39 -22.88
N LEU A 19 2.30 -2.48 -21.91
CA LEU A 19 1.74 -1.13 -22.01
C LEU A 19 2.77 -0.18 -22.63
N GLY A 20 2.44 0.42 -23.78
CA GLY A 20 3.25 1.47 -24.43
C GLY A 20 3.24 2.79 -23.65
N ALA A 21 3.97 2.85 -22.53
CA ALA A 21 3.97 3.98 -21.60
C ALA A 21 4.88 5.16 -22.03
N ALA A 22 5.59 5.05 -23.16
CA ALA A 22 6.47 6.10 -23.68
C ALA A 22 5.71 7.23 -24.38
N THR A 23 4.58 7.67 -23.81
CA THR A 23 3.80 8.81 -24.29
C THR A 23 3.81 9.93 -23.25
N PRO A 24 3.65 11.20 -23.65
CA PRO A 24 3.60 12.31 -22.69
C PRO A 24 2.54 12.11 -21.60
N PHE A 25 1.38 11.57 -21.97
CA PHE A 25 0.31 11.25 -21.02
C PHE A 25 0.77 10.29 -19.93
N TRP A 26 1.29 9.12 -20.32
CA TRP A 26 1.70 8.09 -19.35
C TRP A 26 2.88 8.55 -18.50
N ASN A 27 3.86 9.22 -19.10
CA ASN A 27 5.00 9.76 -18.35
C ASN A 27 4.55 10.76 -17.28
N LEU A 28 3.66 11.70 -17.61
CA LEU A 28 3.17 12.69 -16.64
C LEU A 28 2.29 12.07 -15.57
N LEU A 29 1.38 11.17 -15.94
CA LEU A 29 0.52 10.46 -14.99
C LEU A 29 1.36 9.63 -13.99
N LEU A 30 2.28 8.81 -14.49
CA LEU A 30 3.10 7.95 -13.64
C LEU A 30 4.10 8.77 -12.80
N ALA A 31 4.66 9.85 -13.35
CA ALA A 31 5.48 10.80 -12.59
C ALA A 31 4.71 11.41 -11.42
N PHE A 32 3.47 11.85 -11.66
CA PHE A 32 2.61 12.37 -10.61
C PHE A 32 2.29 11.30 -9.55
N CYS A 33 1.91 10.09 -9.96
CA CYS A 33 1.67 8.97 -9.04
C CYS A 33 2.89 8.67 -8.17
N MET A 34 4.10 8.64 -8.76
CA MET A 34 5.33 8.40 -8.00
C MET A 34 5.65 9.53 -7.03
N LEU A 35 5.49 10.79 -7.46
CA LEU A 35 5.76 11.97 -6.65
C LEU A 35 4.85 12.01 -5.42
N VAL A 36 3.54 11.89 -5.63
CA VAL A 36 2.55 11.89 -4.57
C VAL A 36 2.69 10.64 -3.70
N GLY A 37 2.78 9.46 -4.30
CA GLY A 37 2.92 8.19 -3.59
C GLY A 37 4.11 8.15 -2.62
N ARG A 38 5.21 8.82 -2.99
CA ARG A 38 6.39 8.91 -2.12
C ARG A 38 6.27 10.00 -1.08
N PHE A 39 6.06 11.25 -1.50
CA PHE A 39 6.19 12.38 -0.60
C PHE A 39 4.93 12.65 0.23
N ALA A 40 3.74 12.35 -0.29
CA ALA A 40 2.51 12.46 0.50
C ALA A 40 2.42 11.40 1.60
N VAL A 41 3.23 10.33 1.54
CA VAL A 41 3.38 9.35 2.63
C VAL A 41 4.51 9.78 3.58
N ILE A 42 5.66 10.23 3.07
CA ILE A 42 6.79 10.66 3.92
C ILE A 42 6.40 11.83 4.82
N ILE A 43 5.68 12.83 4.30
CA ILE A 43 5.29 14.03 5.07
C ILE A 43 4.50 13.68 6.34
N PRO A 44 3.36 12.95 6.28
CA PRO A 44 2.63 12.57 7.48
C PRO A 44 3.40 11.58 8.36
N VAL A 45 4.23 10.70 7.80
CA VAL A 45 5.11 9.82 8.60
C VAL A 45 6.10 10.62 9.44
N MET A 46 6.70 11.67 8.87
CA MET A 46 7.57 12.59 9.63
C MET A 46 6.80 13.38 10.67
N ALA A 47 5.55 13.78 10.40
CA ALA A 47 4.68 14.40 11.39
C ALA A 47 4.36 13.44 12.54
N ILE A 48 4.10 12.16 12.27
CA ILE A 48 3.93 11.12 13.30
C ILE A 48 5.21 11.01 14.14
N ALA A 49 6.38 10.90 13.51
CA ALA A 49 7.67 10.86 14.22
C ALA A 49 7.88 12.09 15.13
N GLY A 50 7.61 13.28 14.62
CA GLY A 50 7.66 14.53 15.38
C GLY A 50 6.64 14.58 16.54
N SER A 51 5.48 13.93 16.39
CA SER A 51 4.50 13.82 17.48
C SER A 51 4.92 12.79 18.54
N LEU A 52 5.66 11.74 18.14
CA LEU A 52 6.08 10.65 19.02
C LEU A 52 7.29 11.04 19.87
N VAL A 53 8.23 11.84 19.35
CA VAL A 53 9.43 12.26 20.10
C VAL A 53 9.08 13.07 21.36
N ALA A 54 7.96 13.78 21.36
CA ALA A 54 7.47 14.51 22.53
C ALA A 54 6.83 13.61 23.62
N LYS A 55 6.58 12.32 23.33
CA LYS A 55 5.90 11.40 24.26
C LYS A 55 6.91 10.60 25.07
N LYS A 56 6.63 10.44 26.37
CA LYS A 56 7.42 9.56 27.25
C LYS A 56 6.89 8.13 27.19
N ILE A 57 7.80 7.17 27.03
CA ILE A 57 7.49 5.74 27.13
C ILE A 57 6.97 5.43 28.54
N GLN A 58 5.87 4.70 28.62
CA GLN A 58 5.27 4.27 29.89
C GLN A 58 5.65 2.81 30.19
N PRO A 59 5.80 2.43 31.47
CA PRO A 59 5.99 1.04 31.83
C PRO A 59 4.75 0.20 31.50
N ALA A 60 4.95 -1.10 31.27
CA ALA A 60 3.86 -2.03 31.03
C ALA A 60 2.92 -2.11 32.25
N SER A 61 1.63 -2.20 31.97
CA SER A 61 0.54 -2.32 32.95
C SER A 61 -0.37 -3.51 32.59
N PRO A 62 -1.31 -3.91 33.47
CA PRO A 62 -2.26 -4.99 33.15
C PRO A 62 -3.11 -4.76 31.89
N GLY A 63 -3.26 -3.50 31.45
CA GLY A 63 -3.96 -3.15 30.20
C GLY A 63 -3.06 -3.09 28.96
N THR A 64 -1.76 -3.35 29.08
CA THR A 64 -0.81 -3.31 27.96
C THR A 64 -0.90 -4.60 27.14
N LEU A 65 -1.28 -4.48 25.86
CA LEU A 65 -1.31 -5.62 24.94
C LEU A 65 0.12 -6.00 24.51
N ALA A 66 0.46 -7.29 24.55
CA ALA A 66 1.72 -7.79 24.01
C ALA A 66 1.75 -7.68 22.48
N THR A 67 2.73 -6.97 21.92
CA THR A 67 2.83 -6.72 20.47
C THR A 67 3.80 -7.65 19.74
N HIS A 68 4.16 -8.78 20.35
CA HIS A 68 5.19 -9.70 19.85
C HIS A 68 4.77 -11.18 19.81
N ASP A 69 3.57 -11.50 20.28
CA ASP A 69 3.07 -12.88 20.31
C ASP A 69 2.29 -13.23 19.03
N ALA A 70 1.88 -14.51 18.94
CA ALA A 70 1.12 -15.00 17.80
C ALA A 70 -0.22 -14.26 17.59
N LEU A 71 -0.84 -13.76 18.67
CA LEU A 71 -2.08 -13.01 18.59
C LEU A 71 -1.85 -11.68 17.85
N PHE A 72 -0.83 -10.92 18.23
CA PHE A 72 -0.52 -9.66 17.55
C PHE A 72 -0.06 -9.87 16.11
N ILE A 73 0.69 -10.94 15.83
CA ILE A 73 1.06 -11.32 14.46
C ILE A 73 -0.20 -11.54 13.62
N GLY A 74 -1.15 -12.34 14.11
CA GLY A 74 -2.41 -12.60 13.42
C GLY A 74 -3.24 -11.32 13.22
N LEU A 75 -3.32 -10.47 14.24
CA LEU A 75 -4.00 -9.18 14.17
C LEU A 75 -3.39 -8.26 13.09
N LEU A 76 -2.06 -8.17 13.04
CA LEU A 76 -1.35 -7.33 12.07
C LEU A 76 -1.55 -7.84 10.63
N ILE A 77 -1.41 -9.15 10.42
CA ILE A 77 -1.64 -9.79 9.12
C ILE A 77 -3.09 -9.55 8.67
N GLY A 78 -4.06 -9.81 9.56
CA GLY A 78 -5.48 -9.61 9.27
C GLY A 78 -5.79 -8.16 8.91
N THR A 79 -5.22 -7.20 9.64
CA THR A 79 -5.41 -5.77 9.38
C THR A 79 -4.92 -5.38 7.97
N VAL A 80 -3.68 -5.77 7.61
CA VAL A 80 -3.10 -5.43 6.30
C VAL A 80 -3.86 -6.10 5.16
N LEU A 81 -4.15 -7.41 5.29
CA LEU A 81 -4.87 -8.16 4.27
C LEU A 81 -6.29 -7.64 4.07
N LEU A 82 -7.01 -7.33 5.15
CA LEU A 82 -8.39 -6.87 5.07
C LEU A 82 -8.47 -5.48 4.43
N VAL A 83 -7.62 -4.54 4.85
CA VAL A 83 -7.58 -3.20 4.24
C VAL A 83 -7.21 -3.29 2.75
N GLY A 84 -6.20 -4.09 2.40
CA GLY A 84 -5.81 -4.32 1.01
C GLY A 84 -6.93 -4.96 0.19
N ALA A 85 -7.52 -6.04 0.70
CA ALA A 85 -8.59 -6.76 0.03
C ALA A 85 -9.81 -5.87 -0.21
N LEU A 86 -10.32 -5.18 0.81
CA LEU A 86 -11.49 -4.31 0.66
C LEU A 86 -11.24 -3.15 -0.31
N THR A 87 -10.00 -2.69 -0.44
CA THR A 87 -9.64 -1.62 -1.39
C THR A 87 -9.53 -2.12 -2.82
N PHE A 88 -8.95 -3.30 -3.04
CA PHE A 88 -8.57 -3.77 -4.38
C PHE A 88 -9.44 -4.88 -4.96
N ILE A 89 -10.28 -5.56 -4.17
CA ILE A 89 -11.16 -6.65 -4.65
C ILE A 89 -11.97 -6.23 -5.90
N PRO A 90 -12.65 -5.06 -5.94
CA PRO A 90 -13.44 -4.69 -7.11
C PRO A 90 -12.59 -4.54 -8.39
N ALA A 91 -11.39 -3.94 -8.27
CA ALA A 91 -10.49 -3.75 -9.40
C ALA A 91 -9.82 -5.08 -9.84
N LEU A 92 -9.50 -5.96 -8.89
CA LEU A 92 -8.93 -7.29 -9.15
C LEU A 92 -9.97 -8.23 -9.78
N ALA A 93 -11.23 -8.14 -9.38
CA ALA A 93 -12.35 -8.88 -9.94
C ALA A 93 -12.48 -8.64 -11.44
N LEU A 94 -12.39 -7.37 -11.87
CA LEU A 94 -12.51 -6.97 -13.28
C LEU A 94 -11.22 -7.15 -14.10
N GLY A 95 -10.10 -7.49 -13.46
CA GLY A 95 -8.81 -7.68 -14.11
C GLY A 95 -8.40 -9.15 -14.08
N PRO A 96 -7.39 -9.52 -13.26
CA PRO A 96 -6.80 -10.86 -13.28
C PRO A 96 -7.79 -11.97 -12.91
N LEU A 97 -8.79 -11.71 -12.05
CA LEU A 97 -9.76 -12.74 -11.70
C LEU A 97 -10.69 -13.06 -12.87
N ALA A 98 -11.23 -12.03 -13.55
CA ALA A 98 -12.03 -12.23 -14.76
C ALA A 98 -11.24 -12.97 -15.85
N GLU A 99 -9.97 -12.62 -16.04
CA GLU A 99 -9.08 -13.31 -16.99
C GLU A 99 -8.92 -14.79 -16.61
N HIS A 100 -8.60 -15.09 -15.34
CA HIS A 100 -8.44 -16.46 -14.87
C HIS A 100 -9.70 -17.31 -15.09
N PHE A 101 -10.88 -16.79 -14.72
CA PHE A 101 -12.14 -17.51 -14.89
C PHE A 101 -12.60 -17.62 -16.35
N SER A 102 -12.08 -16.80 -17.27
CA SER A 102 -12.38 -16.91 -18.71
C SER A 102 -11.52 -17.95 -19.41
N LEU A 103 -10.39 -18.33 -18.81
CA LEU A 103 -9.44 -19.33 -19.33
C LEU A 103 -9.68 -20.74 -18.78
N LEU A 104 -10.56 -20.89 -17.79
CA LEU A 104 -11.06 -22.15 -17.26
C LEU A 104 -12.17 -22.71 -18.14
#